data_AF-K2NTF9-F1
#
_entry.id   AF-K2NTF9-F1
#
_cell.length_a   1.000
_cell.length_b   1.000
_cell.length_c   1.000
_cell.angle_alpha   90.00
_cell.angle_beta   90.00
_cell.angle_gamma   90.00
#
_symmetry.space_group_name_H-M   'P 1'
#
loop_
_entity.id
_entity.type
_entity.pdbx_description
1 polymer ?
#
loop_
_entity_poly.entity_id
_entity_poly.type
_entity_poly.pdbx_seq_one_letter_code
_entity_poly.pdbx_strand_id
1 'polypeptide(L)'
;MKCLLCHSDFSPVPYFHQLFLLAPSLPTLCTLCDSQFQLINAPHCERCYKAEINGVCSDCLRWERKGLSVNHRAVFTYNPAMEEYFSLYKFMGDYRLRKAFSHYFKAEKNYTLVPIPVSTERYHERGFNQVLGFLEHLNYTNLLVKKIQQLKVVCLELKD
;
A
#
# COMPACT_ATOMS: atom_id res chain seq x y z
N MET A 1 -14.10 3.93 -20.89
CA MET A 1 -13.98 3.14 -19.63
C MET A 1 -14.16 4.08 -18.46
N LYS A 2 -14.63 3.60 -17.30
CA LYS A 2 -14.85 4.47 -16.13
C LYS A 2 -13.66 4.47 -15.19
N CYS A 3 -13.24 5.66 -14.75
CA CYS A 3 -12.21 5.81 -13.73
C CYS A 3 -12.69 5.20 -12.39
N LEU A 4 -11.83 4.45 -11.70
CA LEU A 4 -12.21 3.86 -10.41
C LEU A 4 -12.34 4.89 -9.28
N LEU A 5 -11.77 6.09 -9.42
CA LEU A 5 -11.85 7.15 -8.40
C LEU A 5 -12.96 8.16 -8.70
N CYS A 6 -12.89 8.85 -9.84
CA CYS A 6 -13.89 9.89 -10.17
C CYS A 6 -15.12 9.38 -10.92
N HIS A 7 -15.14 8.11 -11.34
CA HIS A 7 -16.22 7.49 -12.10
C HIS A 7 -16.56 8.10 -13.47
N SER A 8 -15.84 9.16 -13.88
CA SER A 8 -15.94 9.74 -15.22
C SER A 8 -15.44 8.78 -16.29
N ASP A 9 -16.05 8.87 -17.45
CA ASP A 9 -15.57 8.17 -18.64
C ASP A 9 -14.26 8.77 -19.12
N PHE A 10 -13.32 7.90 -19.49
CA PHE A 10 -12.08 8.26 -20.14
C PHE A 10 -11.69 7.20 -21.18
N SER A 11 -10.84 7.63 -22.12
CA SER A 11 -10.24 6.77 -23.13
C SER A 11 -8.76 6.56 -22.77
N PRO A 12 -8.30 5.32 -22.58
CA PRO A 12 -6.90 5.07 -22.30
C PRO A 12 -6.08 5.42 -23.54
N VAL A 13 -4.96 6.12 -23.35
CA VAL A 13 -3.96 6.30 -24.41
C VAL A 13 -2.92 5.20 -24.22
N PRO A 14 -2.86 4.19 -25.09
CA PRO A 14 -1.86 3.14 -24.95
C PRO A 14 -0.47 3.70 -25.23
N TYR A 15 0.51 3.27 -24.44
CA TYR A 15 1.92 3.50 -24.78
C TYR A 15 2.31 2.65 -25.99
N PHE A 16 3.24 3.15 -26.81
CA PHE A 16 3.68 2.46 -28.03
C PHE A 16 4.09 0.99 -27.79
N HIS A 17 4.80 0.71 -26.69
CA HIS A 17 5.22 -0.66 -26.35
C HIS A 17 4.05 -1.62 -26.08
N GLN A 18 2.88 -1.10 -25.69
CA GLN A 18 1.68 -1.90 -25.43
C GLN A 18 1.04 -2.45 -26.71
N LEU A 19 1.38 -1.91 -27.88
CA LEU A 19 0.94 -2.44 -29.18
C LEU A 19 1.55 -3.82 -29.48
N PHE A 20 2.68 -4.15 -28.86
CA PHE A 20 3.38 -5.42 -29.04
C PHE A 20 3.03 -6.47 -27.98
N LEU A 21 2.15 -6.12 -27.02
CA LEU A 21 1.70 -7.04 -25.98
C LEU A 21 0.38 -7.70 -26.40
N LEU A 22 0.32 -9.03 -26.30
CA LEU A 22 -0.90 -9.82 -26.57
C LEU A 22 -2.08 -9.45 -25.64
N ALA A 23 -1.79 -8.92 -24.45
CA ALA A 23 -2.79 -8.45 -23.49
C ALA A 23 -2.24 -7.28 -22.67
N PRO A 24 -2.35 -6.02 -23.14
CA PRO A 24 -1.88 -4.87 -22.39
C PRO A 24 -2.77 -4.63 -21.16
N SER A 25 -2.15 -4.39 -20.00
CA SER A 25 -2.88 -3.96 -18.81
C SER A 25 -3.49 -2.57 -19.05
N LEU A 26 -4.81 -2.49 -19.10
CA LEU A 26 -5.51 -1.23 -19.26
C LEU A 26 -5.45 -0.41 -17.96
N PRO A 27 -5.26 0.91 -18.05
CA PRO A 27 -5.25 1.77 -16.87
C PRO A 27 -6.62 1.74 -16.18
N THR A 28 -6.62 1.75 -14.85
CA THR A 28 -7.84 1.80 -14.05
C THR A 28 -8.24 3.20 -13.62
N LEU A 29 -7.31 4.15 -13.72
CA LEU A 29 -7.49 5.55 -13.36
C LEU A 29 -7.37 6.42 -14.60
N CYS A 30 -8.14 7.51 -14.65
CA CYS A 30 -7.90 8.55 -15.65
C CYS A 30 -6.62 9.32 -15.33
N THR A 31 -6.04 9.99 -16.33
CA THR A 31 -4.78 10.76 -16.19
C THR A 31 -4.87 11.84 -15.10
N LEU A 32 -6.02 12.50 -14.95
CA LEU A 32 -6.23 13.49 -13.90
C LEU A 32 -6.10 12.87 -12.51
N CYS A 33 -6.83 11.79 -12.23
CA CYS A 33 -6.77 11.12 -10.92
C CYS A 33 -5.38 10.53 -10.65
N ASP A 34 -4.75 9.92 -11.66
CA ASP A 34 -3.41 9.34 -11.52
C ASP A 34 -2.36 10.42 -11.19
N SER A 35 -2.44 11.59 -11.84
CA SER A 35 -1.52 12.72 -11.62
C SER A 35 -1.60 13.36 -10.23
N GLN A 36 -2.66 13.07 -9.46
CA GLN A 36 -2.81 13.59 -8.10
C GLN A 36 -1.94 12.82 -7.09
N PHE A 37 -1.46 11.63 -7.42
CA PHE A 37 -0.55 10.88 -6.56
C PHE A 37 0.88 11.40 -6.69
N GLN A 38 1.52 11.67 -5.55
CA GLN A 38 2.87 12.24 -5.51
C GLN A 38 3.91 11.16 -5.24
N LEU A 39 4.67 10.80 -6.27
CA LEU A 39 5.84 9.94 -6.13
C LEU A 39 6.92 10.62 -5.28
N ILE A 40 7.56 9.85 -4.41
CA ILE A 40 8.72 10.30 -3.64
C ILE A 40 9.94 10.21 -4.56
N ASN A 41 10.41 11.37 -5.00
CA ASN A 41 11.63 11.51 -5.78
C ASN A 41 12.78 12.03 -4.93
N ALA A 42 14.02 11.89 -5.44
CA ALA A 42 15.18 12.51 -4.79
C ALA A 42 15.03 14.05 -4.79
N PRO A 43 15.45 14.74 -3.71
CA PRO A 43 16.09 14.18 -2.53
C PRO A 43 15.08 13.59 -1.52
N HIS A 44 15.41 12.43 -0.97
CA HIS A 44 14.67 11.79 0.12
C HIS A 44 15.64 11.11 1.08
N CYS A 45 15.18 10.86 2.31
CA CYS A 45 15.97 10.16 3.31
C CYS A 45 16.41 8.80 2.78
N GLU A 46 17.71 8.50 2.88
CA GLU A 46 18.31 7.25 2.38
C GLU A 46 17.75 5.99 3.07
N ARG A 47 17.17 6.12 4.27
CA ARG A 47 16.73 5.01 5.11
C ARG A 47 15.22 4.80 5.16
N CYS A 48 14.44 5.88 5.15
CA CYS A 48 12.99 5.81 5.32
C CYS A 48 12.18 6.43 4.17
N TYR A 49 12.85 7.02 3.17
CA TYR A 49 12.23 7.71 2.04
C TYR A 49 11.36 8.91 2.43
N LYS A 50 11.63 9.54 3.58
CA LYS A 50 11.04 10.85 3.92
C LYS A 50 11.48 11.88 2.86
N ALA A 51 10.53 12.48 2.15
CA ALA A 51 10.79 13.44 1.09
C ALA A 51 11.54 14.69 1.59
N GLU A 52 12.21 15.39 0.67
CA GLU A 52 12.89 16.67 0.91
C GLU A 52 14.03 16.60 1.94
N ILE A 53 14.66 15.43 2.06
CA ILE A 53 15.80 15.20 2.96
C ILE A 53 17.01 14.77 2.12
N ASN A 54 18.13 15.46 2.31
CA ASN A 54 19.44 14.99 1.86
C ASN A 54 20.08 14.17 2.99
N GLY A 55 20.52 12.94 2.68
CA GLY A 55 21.15 12.04 3.65
C GLY A 55 20.14 11.33 4.58
N VAL A 56 20.51 11.14 5.85
CA VAL A 56 19.68 10.43 6.85
C VAL A 56 18.90 11.43 7.71
N CYS A 57 17.57 11.26 7.79
CA CYS A 57 16.73 12.16 8.59
C CYS A 57 16.93 11.98 10.11
N SER A 58 16.59 13.02 10.87
CA SER A 58 16.70 13.03 12.34
C SER A 58 15.95 11.89 13.03
N ASP A 59 14.79 11.50 12.50
CA ASP A 59 14.00 10.37 13.00
C ASP A 59 14.77 9.06 12.89
N CYS A 60 15.40 8.81 11.74
CA CYS A 60 16.22 7.61 11.52
C CYS A 60 17.44 7.58 12.42
N LEU A 61 18.13 8.72 12.60
CA LEU A 61 19.27 8.84 13.54
C LEU A 61 18.83 8.61 14.99
N ARG A 62 17.60 9.01 15.35
CA ARG A 62 17.04 8.75 16.69
C ARG A 62 16.79 7.27 16.91
N TRP A 63 16.29 6.54 15.91
CA TRP A 63 16.07 5.10 16.00
C TRP A 63 17.39 4.32 16.06
N GLU A 64 18.38 4.72 15.28
CA GLU A 64 19.71 4.09 15.29
C GLU A 64 20.39 4.21 16.66
N ARG A 65 20.28 5.36 17.33
CA ARG A 65 20.76 5.53 18.72
C ARG A 65 20.09 4.59 19.73
N LYS A 66 18.91 4.05 19.41
CA LYS A 66 18.21 3.04 20.21
C LYS A 66 18.53 1.61 19.77
N GLY A 67 19.50 1.42 18.86
CA GLY A 67 19.87 0.12 18.31
C GLY A 67 18.93 -0.38 17.21
N LEU A 68 18.07 0.48 16.64
CA LEU A 68 17.13 0.10 15.59
C LEU A 68 17.56 0.66 14.23
N SER A 69 17.85 -0.26 13.29
CA SER A 69 18.11 0.12 11.90
C SER A 69 16.79 0.28 11.14
N VAL A 70 16.60 1.45 10.53
CA VAL A 70 15.43 1.74 9.69
C VAL A 70 15.78 1.42 8.25
N ASN A 71 15.05 0.47 7.65
CA ASN A 71 15.11 0.17 6.23
C ASN A 71 13.68 0.13 5.70
N HIS A 72 13.21 1.28 5.22
CA HIS A 72 11.85 1.47 4.74
C HIS A 72 11.87 2.25 3.42
N ARG A 73 11.20 1.72 2.42
CA ARG A 73 11.07 2.32 1.10
C ARG A 73 9.62 2.67 0.81
N ALA A 74 9.30 3.95 0.88
CA ALA A 74 8.01 4.48 0.45
C ALA A 74 8.05 4.84 -1.03
N VAL A 75 6.95 4.61 -1.74
CA VAL A 75 6.81 4.95 -3.16
C VAL A 75 6.14 6.33 -3.34
N PHE A 76 5.16 6.63 -2.49
CA PHE A 76 4.34 7.83 -2.58
C PHE A 76 4.29 8.59 -1.25
N THR A 77 4.16 9.91 -1.35
CA THR A 77 3.80 10.77 -0.23
C THR A 77 2.35 10.51 0.17
N TYR A 78 2.07 10.58 1.46
CA TYR A 78 0.71 10.53 1.98
C TYR A 78 0.05 11.91 1.86
N ASN A 79 -0.35 12.26 0.64
CA ASN A 79 -1.08 13.49 0.33
C ASN A 79 -2.62 13.23 0.35
N PRO A 80 -3.47 14.28 0.20
CA PRO A 80 -4.93 14.09 0.26
C PRO A 80 -5.48 13.05 -0.73
N ALA A 81 -4.93 12.98 -1.94
CA ALA A 81 -5.34 11.97 -2.93
C ALA A 81 -5.01 10.54 -2.48
N MET A 82 -3.82 10.32 -1.88
CA MET A 82 -3.45 9.03 -1.31
C MET A 82 -4.30 8.66 -0.09
N GLU A 83 -4.67 9.64 0.73
CA GLU A 83 -5.59 9.46 1.84
C GLU A 83 -6.99 9.04 1.38
N GLU A 84 -7.56 9.76 0.40
CA GLU A 84 -8.86 9.43 -0.19
C GLU A 84 -8.86 8.04 -0.82
N TYR A 85 -7.82 7.71 -1.60
CA TYR A 85 -7.62 6.38 -2.16
C TYR A 85 -7.67 5.30 -1.08
N PHE A 86 -6.90 5.47 0.01
CA PHE A 86 -6.90 4.49 1.08
C PHE A 86 -8.21 4.45 1.85
N SER A 87 -8.97 5.53 1.91
CA SER A 87 -10.29 5.53 2.52
C SER A 87 -11.25 4.62 1.73
N LEU A 88 -11.32 4.82 0.42
CA LEU A 88 -12.13 4.01 -0.50
C LEU A 88 -11.68 2.55 -0.50
N TYR A 89 -10.36 2.31 -0.56
CA TYR A 89 -9.82 0.96 -0.61
C TYR A 89 -9.99 0.20 0.71
N LYS A 90 -9.63 0.81 1.85
CA LYS A 90 -9.56 0.10 3.14
C LYS A 90 -10.87 0.07 3.91
N PHE A 91 -11.64 1.16 3.85
CA PHE A 91 -12.83 1.33 4.69
C PHE A 91 -14.12 1.12 3.90
N MET A 92 -14.20 1.63 2.66
CA MET A 92 -15.36 1.39 1.79
C MET A 92 -15.27 0.05 1.05
N GLY A 93 -14.12 -0.62 1.11
CA GLY A 93 -13.92 -1.97 0.61
C GLY A 93 -13.86 -2.08 -0.92
N ASP A 94 -13.54 -1.00 -1.66
CA ASP A 94 -13.44 -1.07 -3.13
C ASP A 94 -12.19 -1.84 -3.57
N TYR A 95 -12.29 -3.17 -3.59
CA TYR A 95 -11.20 -4.07 -3.94
C TYR A 95 -10.66 -3.89 -5.37
N ARG A 96 -11.40 -3.22 -6.26
CA ARG A 96 -10.94 -2.97 -7.64
C ARG A 96 -9.76 -1.99 -7.65
N LEU A 97 -9.69 -1.09 -6.66
CA LEU A 97 -8.64 -0.08 -6.51
C LEU A 97 -7.24 -0.68 -6.30
N ARG A 98 -7.11 -1.97 -5.94
CA ARG A 98 -5.80 -2.64 -5.88
C ARG A 98 -5.03 -2.57 -7.21
N LYS A 99 -5.76 -2.60 -8.33
CA LYS A 99 -5.19 -2.62 -9.68
C LYS A 99 -4.41 -1.34 -9.99
N ALA A 100 -4.83 -0.21 -9.39
CA ALA A 100 -4.19 1.09 -9.59
C ALA A 100 -2.71 1.07 -9.22
N PHE A 101 -2.32 0.35 -8.16
CA PHE A 101 -0.93 0.34 -7.66
C PHE A 101 -0.22 -1.01 -7.75
N SER A 102 -0.90 -2.07 -8.18
CA SER A 102 -0.31 -3.42 -8.31
C SER A 102 1.02 -3.44 -9.07
N HIS A 103 1.15 -2.62 -10.12
CA HIS A 103 2.34 -2.54 -10.97
C HIS A 103 3.59 -1.94 -10.29
N TYR A 104 3.45 -1.27 -9.15
CA TYR A 104 4.58 -0.77 -8.37
C TYR A 104 5.27 -1.87 -7.56
N PHE A 105 4.58 -2.98 -7.30
CA PHE A 105 5.14 -4.12 -6.60
C PHE A 105 5.71 -5.09 -7.61
N LYS A 106 6.99 -5.45 -7.43
CA LYS A 106 7.70 -6.40 -8.28
C LYS A 106 8.43 -7.40 -7.41
N ALA A 107 8.54 -8.63 -7.89
CA ALA A 107 9.39 -9.62 -7.26
C ALA A 107 10.85 -9.21 -7.48
N GLU A 108 11.58 -8.97 -6.39
CA GLU A 108 13.03 -8.78 -6.46
C GLU A 108 13.73 -10.15 -6.47
N LYS A 109 14.72 -10.30 -7.37
CA LYS A 109 15.54 -11.51 -7.41
C LYS A 109 16.28 -11.64 -6.08
N ASN A 110 16.29 -12.83 -5.50
CA ASN A 110 16.93 -13.19 -4.22
C ASN A 110 16.20 -12.72 -2.94
N TYR A 111 14.99 -12.17 -3.04
CA TYR A 111 14.16 -11.84 -1.88
C TYR A 111 12.87 -12.65 -1.84
N THR A 112 12.42 -12.98 -0.64
CA THR A 112 11.08 -13.55 -0.43
C THR A 112 10.12 -12.42 -0.05
N LEU A 113 9.04 -12.25 -0.81
CA LEU A 113 7.98 -11.33 -0.45
C LEU A 113 7.18 -11.92 0.71
N VAL A 114 7.12 -11.19 1.83
CA VAL A 114 6.37 -11.58 3.03
C VAL A 114 5.34 -10.50 3.33
N PRO A 115 4.03 -10.74 3.11
CA PRO A 115 3.01 -9.75 3.38
C PRO A 115 2.76 -9.60 4.88
N ILE A 116 2.43 -8.38 5.29
CA ILE A 116 2.01 -8.12 6.67
C ILE A 116 0.55 -8.60 6.85
N PRO A 117 0.27 -9.49 7.80
CA PRO A 117 -1.08 -9.97 8.06
C PRO A 117 -1.95 -8.89 8.70
N VAL A 118 -3.25 -8.92 8.38
CA VAL A 118 -4.30 -8.24 9.15
C VAL A 118 -4.81 -9.15 10.26
N SER A 119 -5.50 -8.61 11.27
CA SER A 119 -6.13 -9.47 12.28
C SER A 119 -7.38 -10.13 11.70
N THR A 120 -7.81 -11.22 12.32
CA THR A 120 -9.05 -11.92 11.99
C THR A 120 -10.25 -10.98 11.97
N GLU A 121 -10.37 -10.11 12.97
CA GLU A 121 -11.50 -9.16 13.08
C GLU A 121 -11.50 -8.19 11.89
N ARG A 122 -10.35 -7.57 11.59
CA ARG A 122 -10.23 -6.65 10.44
C ARG A 122 -10.45 -7.34 9.11
N TYR A 123 -10.07 -8.62 9.00
CA TYR A 123 -10.34 -9.41 7.81
C TYR A 123 -11.84 -9.66 7.65
N HIS A 124 -12.55 -10.01 8.73
CA HIS A 124 -14.00 -10.18 8.71
C HIS A 124 -14.75 -8.88 8.41
N GLU A 125 -14.33 -7.75 9.00
CA GLU A 125 -14.94 -6.44 8.77
C GLU A 125 -14.79 -5.95 7.31
N ARG A 126 -13.60 -6.15 6.72
CA ARG A 126 -13.24 -5.57 5.42
C ARG A 126 -13.37 -6.54 4.24
N GLY A 127 -13.45 -7.85 4.53
CA GLY A 127 -13.52 -8.92 3.54
C GLY A 127 -12.20 -9.29 2.86
N PHE A 128 -11.13 -8.50 3.01
CA PHE A 128 -9.83 -8.80 2.37
C PHE A 128 -8.62 -8.19 3.09
N ASN A 129 -7.43 -8.74 2.78
CA ASN A 129 -6.15 -8.15 3.16
C ASN A 129 -5.65 -7.23 2.02
N GLN A 130 -5.43 -5.97 2.36
CA GLN A 130 -5.03 -4.91 1.43
C GLN A 130 -3.71 -5.21 0.73
N VAL A 131 -2.76 -5.78 1.47
CA VAL A 131 -1.42 -6.12 0.96
C VAL A 131 -1.52 -7.28 -0.02
N LEU A 132 -2.29 -8.32 0.33
CA LEU A 132 -2.50 -9.47 -0.56
C LEU A 132 -3.17 -9.06 -1.87
N GLY A 133 -4.07 -8.07 -1.83
CA GLY A 133 -4.67 -7.50 -3.04
C GLY A 133 -3.64 -6.90 -4.01
N PHE A 134 -2.58 -6.27 -3.51
CA PHE A 134 -1.51 -5.74 -4.37
C PHE A 134 -0.58 -6.83 -4.90
N LEU A 135 -0.45 -7.94 -4.18
CA LEU A 135 0.46 -9.05 -4.50
C LEU A 135 -0.20 -10.18 -5.31
N GLU A 136 -1.44 -10.00 -5.80
CA GLU A 136 -2.23 -11.03 -6.51
C GLU A 136 -1.49 -11.72 -7.67
N HIS A 137 -0.57 -11.00 -8.32
CA HIS A 137 0.22 -11.51 -9.46
C HIS A 137 1.68 -11.86 -9.11
N LEU A 138 2.03 -11.86 -7.83
CA LEU A 138 3.39 -12.10 -7.35
C LEU A 138 3.43 -13.32 -6.43
N ASN A 139 4.54 -14.05 -6.47
CA ASN A 139 4.79 -15.11 -5.51
C ASN A 139 5.22 -14.49 -4.17
N TYR A 140 4.47 -14.80 -3.11
CA TYR A 140 4.75 -14.37 -1.74
C TYR A 140 4.58 -15.53 -0.76
N THR A 141 5.20 -15.42 0.42
CA THR A 141 5.11 -16.43 1.48
C THR A 141 4.57 -15.82 2.76
N ASN A 142 3.53 -16.42 3.33
CA ASN A 142 2.96 -15.98 4.60
C ASN A 142 3.80 -16.52 5.77
N LEU A 143 4.78 -15.75 6.24
CA LEU A 143 5.64 -16.12 7.37
C LEU A 143 5.23 -15.47 8.70
N LEU A 144 4.34 -14.47 8.64
CA LEU A 144 3.96 -13.66 9.80
C LEU A 144 2.52 -13.98 10.21
N VAL A 145 2.29 -14.04 11.53
CA VAL A 145 0.96 -14.12 12.13
C VAL A 145 0.78 -12.93 13.05
N LYS A 146 -0.36 -12.25 12.96
CA LYS A 146 -0.68 -11.17 13.89
C LYS A 146 -1.08 -11.77 15.24
N LYS A 147 -0.31 -11.47 16.28
CA LYS A 147 -0.62 -11.91 17.65
C LYS A 147 -1.93 -11.28 18.11
N ILE A 148 -2.90 -12.11 18.50
CA ILE A 148 -4.14 -11.65 19.14
C ILE A 148 -3.79 -11.32 20.60
N GLN A 149 -3.92 -10.06 21.02
CA GLN A 149 -3.96 -9.75 22.45
C GLN A 149 -5.33 -10.16 22.96
N GLN A 150 -5.40 -11.20 23.79
CA GLN A 150 -6.61 -11.51 24.55
C GLN A 150 -6.97 -10.26 25.39
N LEU A 151 -8.13 -9.64 25.12
CA LEU A 151 -8.73 -8.76 26.11
C LEU A 151 -8.97 -9.60 27.36
N LYS A 152 -8.31 -9.26 28.46
CA LYS A 152 -8.78 -9.66 29.79
C LYS A 152 -10.13 -8.98 29.98
N VAL A 153 -11.21 -9.70 29.72
CA VAL A 153 -12.54 -9.32 30.19
C VAL A 153 -12.46 -9.44 31.70
N VAL A 154 -12.20 -8.32 32.38
CA VAL A 154 -12.46 -8.23 33.82
C VAL A 154 -13.98 -8.16 33.92
N CYS A 155 -14.61 -9.31 34.14
CA CYS A 155 -15.97 -9.34 34.68
C CYS A 155 -15.88 -8.67 36.05
N LEU A 156 -16.32 -7.42 36.16
CA LEU A 156 -16.69 -6.86 37.45
C LEU A 156 -17.95 -7.61 37.87
N GLU A 157 -17.79 -8.62 38.70
CA GLU A 157 -18.91 -9.18 39.46
C GLU A 157 -19.55 -8.03 40.24
N LEU A 158 -20.79 -7.70 39.89
CA LEU A 158 -21.66 -6.87 40.70
C LEU A 158 -21.84 -7.63 42.02
N LYS A 159 -21.24 -7.11 43.09
CA LYS A 159 -21.62 -7.50 44.44
C LYS A 159 -22.99 -6.90 44.71
N ASP A 160 -23.92 -7.77 45.04
CA ASP A 160 -25.26 -7.46 45.58
C ASP A 160 -25.19 -6.47 46.76
#